data_AF-A0A501WR40-F1
#
_entry.id   AF-A0A501WR40-F1
#
_cell.length_a   1.000
_cell.length_b   1.000
_cell.length_c   1.000
_cell.angle_alpha   90.00
_cell.angle_beta   90.00
_cell.angle_gamma   90.00
#
_symmetry.space_group_name_H-M   'P 1'
#
loop_
_entity.id
_entity.type
_entity.pdbx_description
1 polymer ?
#
loop_
_entity_poly.entity_id
_entity_poly.type
_entity_poly.pdbx_seq_one_letter_code
_entity_poly.pdbx_strand_id
1 'polypeptide(L)'
;MSAGLERFVTAQAPVWQAVEAELAAGRKRSHWMWFIFPQIAGLGRSATSVHYALDDIGEARAYLAHPLLGARLRRAAELMLTHRGQPAERILGGIDAVKLRSSMTLFAAADPSEPLFPAVLDAFFEGSPDPATRALI
;
A
#
# COMPACT_ATOMS: atom_id res chain seq x y z
N MET A 1 8.67 -16.69 10.90
CA MET A 1 9.29 -15.44 11.39
C MET A 1 8.27 -14.31 11.31
N SER A 2 7.26 -14.29 12.20
CA SER A 2 6.14 -13.33 12.14
C SER A 2 6.37 -12.06 12.97
N ALA A 3 7.42 -12.02 13.81
CA ALA A 3 7.63 -10.94 14.78
C ALA A 3 7.76 -9.55 14.15
N GLY A 4 8.25 -9.46 12.90
CA GLY A 4 8.30 -8.19 12.18
C GLY A 4 6.91 -7.67 11.80
N LEU A 5 6.05 -8.54 11.24
CA LEU A 5 4.78 -8.11 10.63
C LEU A 5 3.69 -7.72 11.63
N GLU A 6 3.81 -8.13 12.90
CA GLU A 6 2.87 -7.76 13.97
C GLU A 6 2.73 -6.25 14.16
N ARG A 7 3.76 -5.47 13.79
CA ARG A 7 3.69 -3.99 13.80
C ARG A 7 2.55 -3.47 12.93
N PHE A 8 2.31 -4.09 11.77
CA PHE A 8 1.22 -3.72 10.87
C PHE A 8 -0.13 -4.16 11.41
N VAL A 9 -0.23 -5.40 11.91
CA VAL A 9 -1.48 -5.93 12.48
C VAL A 9 -1.96 -5.02 13.61
N THR A 10 -1.06 -4.70 14.54
CA THR A 10 -1.32 -3.83 15.68
C THR A 10 -1.76 -2.44 15.26
N ALA A 11 -1.08 -1.83 14.27
CA ALA A 11 -1.41 -0.49 13.80
C ALA A 11 -2.75 -0.43 13.05
N GLN A 12 -3.09 -1.48 12.28
CA GLN A 12 -4.32 -1.54 11.51
C GLN A 12 -5.55 -1.85 12.37
N ALA A 13 -5.41 -2.68 13.41
CA ALA A 13 -6.54 -3.17 14.22
C ALA A 13 -7.52 -2.07 14.68
N PRO A 14 -7.09 -0.94 15.26
CA PRO A 14 -8.02 0.08 15.74
C PRO A 14 -8.64 0.96 14.63
N VAL A 15 -8.08 0.97 13.42
CA VAL A 15 -8.47 1.92 12.36
C VAL A 15 -9.02 1.26 11.11
N TRP A 16 -8.97 -0.06 10.99
CA TRP A 16 -9.31 -0.78 9.75
C TRP A 16 -10.72 -0.45 9.24
N GLN A 17 -11.73 -0.38 10.12
CA GLN A 17 -13.10 0.01 9.72
C GLN A 17 -13.17 1.44 9.17
N ALA A 18 -12.41 2.37 9.75
CA ALA A 18 -12.34 3.74 9.26
C ALA A 18 -11.61 3.81 7.90
N VAL A 19 -10.55 3.03 7.71
CA VAL A 19 -9.85 2.90 6.43
C VAL A 19 -10.81 2.44 5.33
N GLU A 20 -11.57 1.37 5.57
CA GLU A 20 -12.54 0.87 4.59
C GLU A 20 -13.61 1.93 4.26
N ALA A 21 -14.13 2.62 5.27
CA ALA A 21 -15.13 3.67 5.07
C ALA A 21 -14.57 4.87 4.28
N GLU A 22 -13.34 5.32 4.59
CA GLU A 22 -12.68 6.43 3.90
C GLU A 22 -12.35 6.09 2.44
N LEU A 23 -11.82 4.89 2.20
CA LEU A 23 -11.52 4.41 0.85
C LEU A 23 -12.80 4.21 0.04
N ALA A 24 -13.85 3.62 0.61
CA ALA A 24 -15.14 3.47 -0.06
C ALA A 24 -15.76 4.84 -0.41
N ALA A 25 -15.61 5.83 0.46
CA ALA A 25 -16.08 7.20 0.23
C ALA A 25 -15.20 8.00 -0.75
N GLY A 26 -14.05 7.46 -1.17
CA GLY A 26 -13.13 8.13 -2.10
C GLY A 26 -12.43 9.34 -1.47
N ARG A 27 -12.28 9.37 -0.14
CA ARG A 27 -11.61 10.48 0.54
C ARG A 27 -10.97 10.02 1.84
N LYS A 28 -9.64 9.94 1.84
CA LYS A 28 -8.81 9.76 3.02
C LYS A 28 -8.92 10.97 3.94
N ARG A 29 -9.04 10.72 5.24
CA ARG A 29 -9.23 11.73 6.30
C ARG A 29 -8.33 11.52 7.49
N SER A 30 -7.82 10.32 7.70
CA SER A 30 -7.01 9.97 8.87
C SER A 30 -5.62 9.42 8.51
N HIS A 31 -4.80 9.16 9.53
CA HIS A 31 -3.36 8.88 9.40
C HIS A 31 -3.07 7.38 9.39
N TRP A 32 -3.12 6.74 8.22
CA TRP A 32 -2.92 5.29 8.10
C TRP A 32 -2.08 4.83 6.91
N MET A 33 -1.61 5.76 6.06
CA MET A 33 -1.00 5.41 4.77
C MET A 33 0.15 4.41 4.90
N TRP A 34 1.05 4.63 5.86
CA TRP A 34 2.29 3.85 6.02
C TRP A 34 2.07 2.37 6.29
N PHE A 35 1.01 2.01 6.99
CA PHE A 35 0.76 0.64 7.43
C PHE A 35 -0.43 -0.02 6.73
N ILE A 36 -1.13 0.69 5.83
CA ILE A 36 -2.14 0.11 4.93
C ILE A 36 -1.54 -0.16 3.54
N PHE A 37 -0.78 0.81 3.02
CA PHE A 37 -0.05 0.71 1.77
C PHE A 37 1.46 0.91 2.05
N PRO A 38 2.10 -0.07 2.69
CA PRO A 38 3.52 0.03 3.01
C PRO A 38 4.37 0.06 1.74
N GLN A 39 5.54 0.69 1.86
CA GLN A 39 6.52 0.84 0.78
C GLN A 39 7.88 0.31 1.27
N ILE A 40 8.80 0.07 0.33
CA ILE A 40 10.14 -0.44 0.67
C ILE A 40 10.96 0.60 1.45
N ALA A 41 11.84 0.11 2.32
CA ALA A 41 12.79 0.91 3.09
C ALA A 41 13.69 1.74 2.17
N GLY A 42 14.09 2.93 2.63
CA GLY A 42 14.90 3.87 1.85
C GLY A 42 14.11 4.96 1.11
N LEU A 43 12.79 4.80 0.93
CA LEU A 43 11.95 5.81 0.27
C LEU A 43 11.50 6.94 1.21
N GLY A 44 11.20 6.60 2.46
CA GLY A 44 10.67 7.54 3.46
C GLY A 44 11.71 7.92 4.51
N ARG A 45 11.71 9.19 4.92
CA ARG A 45 12.66 9.72 5.94
C ARG A 45 12.04 9.99 7.31
N SER A 46 10.71 10.07 7.42
CA SER A 46 10.08 10.27 8.73
C SER A 46 10.17 9.01 9.58
N ALA A 47 10.23 9.16 10.90
CA ALA A 47 10.30 8.03 11.83
C ALA A 47 9.17 7.01 11.58
N THR A 48 7.94 7.48 11.34
CA THR A 48 6.79 6.63 11.00
C THR A 48 6.96 5.92 9.65
N SER A 49 7.54 6.59 8.65
CA SER A 49 7.81 5.96 7.35
C SER A 49 8.88 4.89 7.46
N VAL A 50 9.92 5.10 8.27
CA VAL A 50 10.97 4.13 8.51
C VAL A 50 10.43 2.93 9.30
N HIS A 51 9.64 3.18 10.35
CA HIS A 51 9.09 2.12 11.20
C HIS A 51 8.18 1.14 10.44
N TYR A 52 7.36 1.64 9.51
CA TYR A 52 6.43 0.82 8.72
C TYR A 52 6.94 0.51 7.31
N ALA A 53 8.20 0.83 7.00
CA ALA A 53 8.80 0.36 5.76
C ALA A 53 8.94 -1.16 5.77
N LEU A 54 8.86 -1.77 4.59
CA LEU A 54 9.26 -3.16 4.38
C LEU A 54 10.75 -3.20 4.04
N ASP A 55 11.50 -4.06 4.70
CA ASP A 55 12.96 -4.07 4.61
C ASP A 55 13.44 -4.47 3.20
N ASP A 56 12.76 -5.46 2.60
CA ASP A 56 13.08 -5.99 1.27
C ASP A 56 11.86 -6.65 0.59
N ILE A 57 12.06 -7.17 -0.62
CA ILE A 57 11.02 -7.90 -1.37
C ILE A 57 10.60 -9.21 -0.69
N GLY A 58 11.46 -9.81 0.15
CA GLY A 58 11.14 -10.99 0.94
C GLY A 58 10.12 -10.68 2.04
N GLU A 59 10.28 -9.56 2.75
CA GLU A 59 9.29 -9.10 3.72
C GLU A 59 7.97 -8.71 3.03
N ALA A 60 8.02 -8.10 1.83
CA ALA A 60 6.82 -7.83 1.04
C ALA A 60 6.07 -9.12 0.66
N ARG A 61 6.77 -10.18 0.24
CA ARG A 61 6.18 -11.51 0.00
C ARG A 61 5.57 -12.09 1.27
N ALA A 62 6.26 -11.98 2.40
CA ALA A 62 5.74 -12.43 3.69
C ALA A 62 4.48 -11.66 4.11
N TYR A 63 4.44 -10.34 3.87
CA TYR A 63 3.27 -9.50 4.10
C TYR A 63 2.07 -9.96 3.27
N LEU A 64 2.27 -10.26 1.98
CA LEU A 64 1.21 -10.78 1.10
C LEU A 64 0.71 -12.18 1.49
N ALA A 65 1.63 -13.06 1.90
CA ALA A 65 1.30 -14.41 2.34
C ALA A 65 0.61 -14.44 3.71
N HIS A 66 0.73 -13.38 4.51
CA HIS A 66 0.10 -13.29 5.81
C HIS A 66 -1.45 -13.22 5.64
N PRO A 67 -2.22 -14.09 6.31
CA PRO A 67 -3.65 -14.27 6.04
C PRO A 67 -4.48 -13.00 6.27
N LEU A 68 -4.16 -12.21 7.30
CA LEU A 68 -4.83 -10.94 7.55
C LEU A 68 -4.31 -9.79 6.67
N LEU A 69 -3.00 -9.52 6.69
CA LEU A 69 -2.39 -8.37 6.03
C LEU A 69 -2.54 -8.42 4.50
N GLY A 70 -2.31 -9.60 3.89
CA GLY A 70 -2.51 -9.80 2.46
C GLY A 70 -3.97 -9.61 2.06
N ALA A 71 -4.92 -10.13 2.84
CA ALA A 71 -6.35 -9.91 2.59
C ALA A 71 -6.74 -8.43 2.70
N ARG A 72 -6.23 -7.72 3.71
CA ARG A 72 -6.47 -6.29 3.89
C ARG A 72 -5.87 -5.43 2.79
N LEU A 73 -4.66 -5.71 2.33
CA LEU A 73 -4.07 -4.97 1.22
C LEU A 73 -4.87 -5.14 -0.07
N ARG A 74 -5.27 -6.38 -0.40
CA ARG A 74 -6.15 -6.64 -1.56
C ARG A 74 -7.47 -5.89 -1.42
N ARG A 75 -8.09 -5.94 -0.24
CA ARG A 75 -9.33 -5.20 0.04
C ARG A 75 -9.17 -3.70 -0.14
N ALA A 76 -8.08 -3.12 0.34
CA ALA A 76 -7.80 -1.69 0.17
C ALA A 76 -7.56 -1.33 -1.31
N ALA A 77 -6.86 -2.19 -2.06
CA ALA A 77 -6.66 -2.03 -3.51
C ALA A 77 -7.99 -2.11 -4.29
N GLU A 78 -8.86 -3.07 -3.95
CA GLU A 78 -10.21 -3.17 -4.53
C GLU A 78 -11.03 -1.90 -4.29
N LEU A 79 -11.01 -1.38 -3.06
CA LEU A 79 -11.72 -0.14 -2.72
C LEU A 79 -11.16 1.05 -3.51
N MET A 80 -9.84 1.15 -3.67
CA MET A 80 -9.24 2.16 -4.55
C MET A 80 -9.78 2.02 -5.98
N LEU A 81 -9.80 0.83 -6.56
CA LEU A 81 -10.27 0.58 -7.93
C LEU A 81 -11.72 0.97 -8.19
N THR A 82 -12.56 1.08 -7.15
CA THR A 82 -13.94 1.62 -7.31
C THR A 82 -13.96 3.07 -7.80
N HIS A 83 -12.87 3.82 -7.63
CA HIS A 83 -12.72 5.21 -8.05
C HIS A 83 -11.92 5.40 -9.33
N ARG A 84 -11.71 4.34 -10.11
CA ARG A 84 -10.98 4.41 -11.39
C ARG A 84 -11.51 5.55 -12.27
N GLY A 85 -10.60 6.24 -12.97
CA GLY A 85 -10.92 7.44 -13.76
C GLY A 85 -10.88 8.74 -12.95
N GLN A 86 -10.60 8.68 -11.65
CA GLN A 86 -10.23 9.84 -10.84
C GLN A 86 -8.74 9.82 -10.51
N PRO A 87 -8.07 10.98 -10.40
CA PRO A 87 -6.69 11.04 -9.93
C PRO A 87 -6.60 10.57 -8.48
N ALA A 88 -5.58 9.77 -8.15
CA ALA A 88 -5.37 9.26 -6.78
C ALA A 88 -5.22 10.39 -5.76
N GLU A 89 -4.70 11.55 -6.17
CA GLU A 89 -4.54 12.75 -5.36
C GLU A 89 -5.87 13.31 -4.85
N ARG A 90 -6.99 13.09 -5.57
CA ARG A 90 -8.32 13.49 -5.07
C ARG A 90 -8.78 12.62 -3.90
N ILE A 91 -8.33 11.37 -3.87
CA ILE A 91 -8.73 10.38 -2.87
C ILE A 91 -7.80 10.43 -1.66
N LEU A 92 -6.49 10.42 -1.91
CA LEU A 92 -5.46 10.25 -0.89
C LEU A 92 -4.72 11.55 -0.53
N GLY A 93 -4.76 12.56 -1.42
CA GLY A 93 -3.84 13.70 -1.38
C GLY A 93 -2.51 13.40 -2.08
N GLY A 94 -1.75 14.46 -2.39
CA GLY A 94 -0.56 14.35 -3.25
C GLY A 94 0.54 13.42 -2.73
N ILE A 95 0.92 13.56 -1.46
CA ILE A 95 2.00 12.75 -0.88
C ILE A 95 1.59 11.26 -0.77
N ASP A 96 0.34 11.00 -0.38
CA ASP A 96 -0.14 9.63 -0.22
C ASP A 96 -0.42 8.97 -1.59
N ALA A 97 -0.74 9.72 -2.64
CA ALA A 97 -0.79 9.17 -4.00
C ALA A 97 0.56 8.60 -4.45
N VAL A 98 1.67 9.29 -4.17
CA VAL A 98 3.02 8.77 -4.45
C VAL A 98 3.28 7.48 -3.67
N LYS A 99 2.92 7.44 -2.39
CA LYS A 99 3.06 6.24 -1.55
C LYS A 99 2.24 5.05 -2.06
N LEU A 100 1.04 5.30 -2.59
CA LEU A 100 0.23 4.26 -3.21
C LEU A 100 0.98 3.66 -4.40
N ARG A 101 1.52 4.50 -5.29
CA ARG A 101 2.30 4.07 -6.45
C ARG A 101 3.51 3.21 -6.03
N SER A 102 4.28 3.65 -5.04
CA SER A 102 5.41 2.89 -4.50
C SER A 102 4.96 1.54 -3.93
N SER A 103 3.89 1.52 -3.14
CA SER A 103 3.33 0.30 -2.57
C SER A 103 2.86 -0.70 -3.64
N MET A 104 2.06 -0.26 -4.60
CA MET A 104 1.57 -1.13 -5.68
C MET A 104 2.69 -1.63 -6.57
N THR A 105 3.74 -0.82 -6.78
CA THR A 105 4.94 -1.25 -7.52
C THR A 105 5.67 -2.37 -6.78
N LEU A 106 5.87 -2.22 -5.47
CA LEU A 106 6.52 -3.23 -4.65
C LEU A 106 5.72 -4.55 -4.66
N PHE A 107 4.41 -4.47 -4.41
CA PHE A 107 3.59 -5.68 -4.30
C PHE A 107 3.32 -6.36 -5.64
N ALA A 108 3.25 -5.62 -6.75
CA ALA A 108 3.25 -6.21 -8.09
C ALA A 108 4.54 -6.99 -8.39
N ALA A 109 5.69 -6.57 -7.86
CA ALA A 109 6.94 -7.31 -7.98
C ALA A 109 7.03 -8.49 -6.99
N ALA A 110 6.45 -8.34 -5.79
CA ALA A 110 6.44 -9.37 -4.76
C ALA A 110 5.62 -10.60 -5.19
N ASP A 111 4.47 -10.38 -5.83
CA ASP A 111 3.62 -11.43 -6.42
C ASP A 111 3.14 -11.03 -7.83
N PRO A 112 3.90 -11.39 -8.89
CA PRO A 112 3.52 -11.09 -10.27
C PRO A 112 2.24 -11.81 -10.75
N SER A 113 1.74 -12.80 -10.00
CA SER A 113 0.52 -13.52 -10.34
C SER A 113 -0.76 -12.82 -9.86
N GLU A 114 -0.62 -11.82 -8.98
CA GLU A 114 -1.72 -11.03 -8.44
C GLU A 114 -2.05 -9.83 -9.34
N PRO A 115 -3.16 -9.84 -10.10
CA PRO A 115 -3.48 -8.77 -11.04
C PRO A 115 -3.97 -7.47 -10.38
N LEU A 116 -4.35 -7.51 -9.09
CA LEU A 116 -4.89 -6.34 -8.39
C LEU A 116 -3.92 -5.15 -8.35
N PHE A 117 -2.64 -5.38 -8.06
CA PHE A 117 -1.67 -4.28 -7.89
C PHE A 117 -1.32 -3.60 -9.21
N PRO A 118 -1.04 -4.34 -10.31
CA PRO A 118 -0.94 -3.74 -11.65
C PRO A 118 -2.21 -2.98 -12.05
N ALA A 119 -3.40 -3.49 -11.76
CA ALA A 119 -4.65 -2.80 -12.10
C ALA A 119 -4.78 -1.44 -11.38
N VAL A 120 -4.30 -1.31 -10.14
CA VAL A 120 -4.24 0.00 -9.45
C VAL A 120 -3.23 0.93 -10.14
N LEU A 121 -2.08 0.41 -10.56
CA LEU A 121 -1.11 1.20 -11.32
C LEU A 121 -1.70 1.70 -12.65
N ASP A 122 -2.41 0.85 -13.37
CA ASP A 122 -3.10 1.20 -14.62
C ASP A 122 -4.17 2.28 -14.37
N ALA A 123 -5.01 2.10 -13.35
CA ALA A 123 -6.15 2.97 -13.09
C ALA A 123 -5.76 4.37 -12.61
N PHE A 124 -4.64 4.52 -11.90
CA PHE A 124 -4.27 5.76 -11.21
C PHE A 124 -2.94 6.37 -11.66
N PHE A 125 -2.10 5.60 -12.34
CA PHE A 125 -0.73 6.01 -12.71
C PHE A 125 -0.36 5.61 -14.14
N GLU A 126 -1.34 5.36 -15.02
CA GLU A 126 -1.15 5.00 -16.43
C GLU A 126 -0.26 3.74 -16.61
N GLY A 127 -0.33 2.83 -15.65
CA GLY A 127 0.48 1.61 -15.62
C GLY A 127 1.94 1.87 -15.25
N SER A 128 2.29 3.11 -14.90
CA SER A 128 3.66 3.53 -14.64
C SER A 128 4.08 3.12 -13.22
N PRO A 129 5.02 2.17 -13.07
CA PRO A 129 5.57 1.79 -11.78
C PRO A 129 6.44 2.91 -11.20
N ASP A 130 6.62 2.96 -9.88
CA ASP A 130 7.52 3.88 -9.21
C ASP A 130 8.99 3.49 -9.45
N PRO A 131 9.79 4.31 -10.18
CA PRO A 131 11.19 4.00 -10.47
C PRO A 131 12.05 3.89 -9.20
N ALA A 132 11.74 4.66 -8.15
CA ALA A 132 12.49 4.63 -6.90
C ALA A 132 12.31 3.31 -6.17
N THR A 133 11.07 2.79 -6.11
CA THR A 133 10.79 1.44 -5.61
C THR A 133 11.55 0.38 -6.42
N ARG A 134 11.55 0.48 -7.76
CA ARG A 134 12.25 -0.48 -8.64
C ARG A 134 13.76 -0.50 -8.43
N ALA A 135 14.37 0.62 -8.09
CA ALA A 135 15.81 0.69 -7.84
C ALA A 135 16.23 0.02 -6.52
N LEU A 136 15.27 -0.33 -5.64
CA LEU A 136 15.50 -0.87 -4.30
C LEU A 136 15.14 -2.36 -4.17
N ILE A 137 14.61 -2.99 -5.24
CA ILE A 137 14.18 -4.40 -5.25
C ILE A 137 15.03 -5.26 -6.19
#